data_AF-A0A353TDX6-F1
#
_entry.id   AF-A0A353TDX6-F1
#
_cell.length_a   1.000
_cell.length_b   1.000
_cell.length_c   1.000
_cell.angle_alpha   90.00
_cell.angle_beta   90.00
_cell.angle_gamma   90.00
#
_symmetry.space_group_name_H-M   'P 1'
#
loop_
_entity.id
_entity.type
_entity.pdbx_description
1 polymer ?
#
loop_
_entity_poly.entity_id
_entity_poly.type
_entity_poly.pdbx_seq_one_letter_code
_entity_poly.pdbx_strand_id
1 'polypeptide(L)'
;MDYDVLIIGAGPSGYVAAIRAGQVGLKTAIVEKQYIGGMCLNWGCIPTKAILESAKKFKKLGEIEDFGIDGIDTGKIAFNWDKVKSRSKRITRKLTAGVNFLLKKNGIEVI
;
A
#
# COMPACT_ATOMS: atom_id res chain seq x y z
N MET A 1 -23.31 -3.04 23.31
CA MET A 1 -21.85 -3.31 23.30
C MET A 1 -21.19 -1.97 23.49
N ASP A 2 -20.45 -1.80 24.57
CA ASP A 2 -19.80 -0.51 24.85
C ASP A 2 -18.34 -0.58 24.37
N TYR A 3 -17.87 0.47 23.72
CA TYR A 3 -16.48 0.68 23.30
C TYR A 3 -15.95 1.94 23.98
N ASP A 4 -14.68 1.94 24.35
CA ASP A 4 -14.01 3.14 24.87
C ASP A 4 -13.71 4.13 23.74
N VAL A 5 -13.45 3.62 22.53
CA VAL A 5 -13.10 4.41 21.35
C VAL A 5 -13.79 3.85 20.11
N LEU A 6 -14.46 4.72 19.36
CA LEU A 6 -14.99 4.44 18.02
C LEU A 6 -14.29 5.34 17.00
N ILE A 7 -13.72 4.74 15.95
CA ILE A 7 -13.01 5.46 14.88
C ILE A 7 -13.79 5.30 13.58
N ILE A 8 -14.01 6.40 12.86
CA ILE A 8 -14.69 6.40 11.56
C ILE A 8 -13.64 6.58 10.46
N GLY A 9 -13.51 5.57 9.61
CA GLY A 9 -12.58 5.48 8.49
C GLY A 9 -11.29 4.75 8.86
N ALA A 10 -10.90 3.77 8.03
CA ALA A 10 -9.68 2.98 8.20
C ALA A 10 -8.55 3.43 7.25
N GLY A 11 -8.46 4.74 7.00
CA GLY A 11 -7.30 5.35 6.35
C GLY A 11 -6.05 5.36 7.25
N PRO A 12 -4.93 5.95 6.77
CA PRO A 12 -3.67 6.01 7.51
C PRO A 12 -3.80 6.50 8.95
N SER A 13 -4.55 7.57 9.19
CA SER A 13 -4.80 8.07 10.54
C SER A 13 -5.66 7.11 11.35
N GLY A 14 -6.74 6.60 10.76
CA GLY A 14 -7.72 5.75 11.43
C GLY A 14 -7.15 4.42 11.91
N TYR A 15 -6.51 3.64 11.04
CA TYR A 15 -5.95 2.36 11.46
C TYR A 15 -4.79 2.52 12.45
N VAL A 16 -4.01 3.61 12.36
CA VAL A 16 -2.93 3.89 13.33
C VAL A 16 -3.50 4.26 14.69
N ALA A 17 -4.52 5.12 14.72
CA ALA A 17 -5.22 5.48 15.95
C ALA A 17 -5.85 4.25 16.60
N ALA A 18 -6.50 3.39 15.81
CA ALA A 18 -7.12 2.16 16.32
C ALA A 18 -6.09 1.20 16.90
N ILE A 19 -5.01 0.93 16.16
CA ILE A 19 -3.91 0.10 16.66
C ILE A 19 -3.35 0.66 17.98
N ARG A 20 -3.11 1.97 18.06
CA ARG A 20 -2.60 2.58 19.29
C ARG A 20 -3.59 2.45 20.45
N ALA A 21 -4.89 2.65 20.21
CA ALA A 21 -5.92 2.49 21.22
C ALA A 21 -5.96 1.05 21.77
N GLY A 22 -5.90 0.05 20.90
CA GLY A 22 -5.81 -1.36 21.32
C GLY A 22 -4.52 -1.69 22.09
N GLN A 23 -3.38 -1.10 21.71
CA GLN A 23 -2.10 -1.29 22.42
C GLN A 23 -2.12 -0.78 23.86
N VAL A 24 -2.92 0.27 24.15
CA VAL A 24 -3.07 0.81 25.51
C VAL A 24 -4.26 0.19 26.26
N GLY A 25 -4.87 -0.87 25.72
CA GLY A 25 -5.90 -1.66 26.38
C GLY A 25 -7.33 -1.15 26.22
N LEU A 26 -7.57 -0.13 25.38
CA LEU A 26 -8.92 0.40 25.14
C LEU A 26 -9.71 -0.52 24.21
N LYS A 27 -10.95 -0.84 24.59
CA LYS A 27 -11.87 -1.58 23.74
C LYS A 27 -12.30 -0.69 22.57
N THR A 28 -11.80 -1.01 21.38
CA THR A 28 -11.85 -0.12 20.22
C THR A 28 -12.55 -0.75 19.04
N ALA A 29 -13.44 0.00 18.39
CA ALA A 29 -14.00 -0.33 17.09
C ALA A 29 -13.56 0.69 16.02
N ILE A 30 -13.38 0.21 14.79
CA ILE A 30 -13.13 1.04 13.61
C ILE A 30 -14.16 0.71 12.52
N VAL A 31 -14.80 1.74 11.98
CA VAL A 31 -15.84 1.62 10.95
C VAL A 31 -15.25 2.00 9.60
N GLU A 32 -15.30 1.11 8.60
CA GLU A 32 -14.83 1.38 7.24
C GLU A 32 -15.78 0.81 6.19
N LYS A 33 -16.24 1.68 5.29
CA LYS A 33 -17.24 1.30 4.27
C LYS A 33 -16.68 0.37 3.19
N GLN A 34 -15.42 0.54 2.79
CA GLN A 34 -14.90 -0.16 1.61
C GLN A 34 -13.57 -0.85 1.84
N TYR A 35 -12.48 -0.09 1.94
CA TYR A 35 -11.13 -0.63 1.84
C TYR A 35 -10.27 -0.18 3.01
N ILE A 36 -9.88 -1.15 3.85
CA ILE A 36 -8.89 -0.95 4.90
C ILE A 36 -7.59 -0.41 4.30
N GLY A 37 -6.99 0.56 4.99
CA GLY A 37 -5.84 1.33 4.51
C GLY A 37 -6.24 2.62 3.79
N GLY A 38 -7.53 2.81 3.50
CA GLY A 38 -8.10 4.00 2.85
C GLY A 38 -7.45 4.34 1.51
N MET A 39 -7.58 5.59 1.10
CA MET A 39 -7.08 6.07 -0.19
C MET A 39 -5.58 5.80 -0.39
N CYS A 40 -4.75 6.10 0.60
CA CYS A 40 -3.29 6.05 0.44
C CYS A 40 -2.77 4.66 0.08
N LEU A 41 -3.32 3.58 0.66
CA LEU A 41 -2.93 2.21 0.31
C LEU A 41 -3.57 1.71 -0.99
N ASN A 42 -4.82 2.10 -1.26
CA ASN A 42 -5.64 1.45 -2.27
C ASN A 42 -5.58 2.11 -3.66
N TRP A 43 -5.64 3.46 -3.75
CA TRP A 43 -5.61 4.19 -5.03
C TRP A 43 -4.81 5.49 -5.01
N GLY A 44 -4.11 5.79 -3.91
CA GLY A 44 -3.32 7.00 -3.74
C GLY A 44 -1.83 6.72 -3.75
N CYS A 45 -1.19 6.94 -2.60
CA CYS A 45 0.26 6.90 -2.42
C CYS A 45 0.89 5.61 -2.95
N ILE A 46 0.50 4.46 -2.39
CA ILE A 46 1.13 3.17 -2.64
C ILE A 46 1.11 2.79 -4.13
N PRO A 47 -0.06 2.74 -4.81
CA PRO A 47 -0.07 2.34 -6.21
C PRO A 47 0.65 3.34 -7.11
N THR A 48 0.54 4.65 -6.83
CA THR A 48 1.24 5.70 -7.59
C THR A 48 2.75 5.54 -7.49
N LYS A 49 3.28 5.35 -6.28
CA LYS A 49 4.73 5.23 -6.07
C LYS A 49 5.27 3.90 -6.60
N ALA A 50 4.47 2.82 -6.54
CA ALA A 50 4.83 1.54 -7.16
C ALA A 50 4.98 1.66 -8.68
N ILE A 51 4.05 2.33 -9.35
CA ILE A 51 4.09 2.57 -10.80
C ILE A 51 5.25 3.51 -11.16
N LEU A 52 5.42 4.60 -10.42
CA LEU A 52 6.51 5.56 -10.64
C LEU A 52 7.88 4.88 -10.57
N GLU A 53 8.06 3.95 -9.63
CA GLU A 53 9.31 3.18 -9.52
C GLU A 53 9.54 2.28 -10.74
N SER A 54 8.49 1.66 -11.29
CA SER A 54 8.60 0.91 -12.55
C SER A 54 8.99 1.82 -13.72
N ALA A 55 8.42 3.03 -13.81
CA ALA A 55 8.77 4.00 -14.85
C ALA A 55 10.21 4.50 -14.71
N LYS A 56 10.66 4.80 -13.48
CA LYS A 56 12.05 5.20 -13.20
C LYS A 56 13.05 4.13 -13.63
N LYS A 57 12.75 2.85 -13.37
CA LYS A 57 13.59 1.73 -13.82
C LYS A 57 13.64 1.62 -15.33
N PHE A 58 12.50 1.76 -16.01
CA PHE A 58 12.46 1.74 -17.46
C PHE A 58 13.27 2.89 -18.06
N LYS A 59 13.15 4.11 -17.50
CA LYS A 59 13.96 5.26 -17.94
C LYS A 59 15.46 4.98 -17.80
N LYS A 60 15.90 4.44 -16.66
CA LYS A 60 17.33 4.10 -16.42
C LYS A 60 17.87 3.08 -17.41
N LEU A 61 17.04 2.18 -17.94
CA LEU A 61 17.48 1.23 -18.97
C LEU A 61 17.86 1.93 -20.28
N GLY A 62 17.28 3.09 -20.57
CA GLY A 62 17.67 3.91 -21.73
C GLY A 62 18.98 4.68 -21.55
N GLU A 63 19.48 4.77 -20.32
CA GLU A 63 20.72 5.47 -19.94
C GLU A 63 21.81 4.47 -19.56
N ILE A 64 21.66 3.18 -19.89
CA ILE A 64 22.47 2.11 -19.30
C ILE A 64 23.91 2.06 -19.83
N GLU A 65 24.13 2.54 -21.06
CA GLU A 65 25.45 2.64 -21.68
C GLU A 65 26.36 3.65 -20.95
N ASP A 66 25.80 4.73 -20.39
CA ASP A 66 26.54 5.70 -19.57
C ASP A 66 27.15 5.08 -18.31
N PHE A 67 26.66 3.89 -17.91
CA PHE A 67 27.19 3.11 -16.80
C PHE A 67 28.19 2.03 -17.25
N GLY A 68 28.61 2.03 -18.51
CA GLY A 68 29.56 1.06 -19.08
C GLY A 68 28.95 -0.33 -19.26
N ILE A 69 27.63 -0.43 -19.40
CA ILE A 69 26.92 -1.69 -19.65
C ILE A 69 26.53 -1.74 -21.13
N ASP A 70 27.31 -2.49 -21.90
CA ASP A 70 27.14 -2.64 -23.35
C ASP A 70 26.37 -3.92 -23.73
N GLY A 71 25.98 -4.02 -25.00
CA GLY A 71 25.40 -5.23 -25.58
C GLY A 71 23.88 -5.39 -25.40
N ILE A 72 23.19 -4.34 -24.94
CA ILE A 72 21.74 -4.31 -24.79
C ILE A 72 21.14 -3.37 -25.83
N ASP A 73 20.31 -3.89 -26.72
CA ASP A 73 19.53 -3.09 -27.66
C ASP A 73 18.37 -2.39 -26.93
N THR A 74 18.62 -1.18 -26.45
CA THR A 74 17.65 -0.38 -25.67
C THR A 74 16.37 -0.07 -26.46
N GLY A 75 16.45 -0.03 -27.80
CA GLY A 75 15.30 0.17 -28.69
C GLY A 75 14.30 -0.99 -28.71
N LYS A 76 14.72 -2.19 -28.27
CA LYS A 76 13.84 -3.38 -28.18
C LYS A 76 13.23 -3.58 -26.79
N ILE A 77 13.57 -2.77 -25.80
CA ILE A 77 13.03 -2.89 -24.45
C ILE A 77 11.62 -2.28 -24.41
N ALA A 78 10.62 -3.11 -24.14
CA ALA A 78 9.22 -2.67 -24.06
C ALA A 78 8.73 -2.45 -22.62
N PHE A 79 8.00 -1.35 -22.40
CA PHE A 79 7.33 -1.10 -21.12
C PHE A 79 5.98 -1.81 -21.04
N ASN A 80 5.94 -2.99 -20.41
CA ASN A 80 4.69 -3.75 -20.27
C ASN A 80 3.79 -3.17 -19.17
N TRP A 81 2.78 -2.40 -19.57
CA TRP A 81 1.87 -1.72 -18.64
C TRP A 81 1.03 -2.67 -17.78
N ASP A 82 0.61 -3.81 -18.32
CA ASP A 82 -0.22 -4.77 -17.57
C ASP A 82 0.56 -5.43 -16.43
N LYS A 83 1.83 -5.78 -16.66
CA LYS A 83 2.73 -6.27 -15.60
C LYS A 83 2.98 -5.21 -14.54
N VAL A 84 3.09 -3.94 -14.92
CA VAL A 84 3.27 -2.82 -13.98
C VAL A 84 2.02 -2.62 -13.10
N LYS A 85 0.82 -2.59 -13.70
CA LYS A 85 -0.46 -2.53 -12.96
C LYS A 85 -0.61 -3.73 -12.02
N SER A 86 -0.28 -4.93 -12.48
CA SER A 86 -0.34 -6.16 -11.68
C SER A 86 0.62 -6.10 -10.47
N ARG A 87 1.86 -5.66 -10.67
CA ARG A 87 2.83 -5.43 -9.59
C ARG A 87 2.30 -4.42 -8.56
N SER A 88 1.75 -3.30 -9.02
CA SER A 88 1.16 -2.27 -8.16
C SER A 88 0.03 -2.83 -7.31
N LYS A 89 -0.93 -3.55 -7.92
CA LYS A 89 -2.02 -4.24 -7.21
C LYS A 89 -1.51 -5.26 -6.18
N ARG A 90 -0.46 -6.03 -6.51
CA ARG A 90 0.14 -7.00 -5.59
C ARG A 90 0.73 -6.33 -4.34
N ILE A 91 1.40 -5.18 -4.51
CA ILE A 91 1.96 -4.40 -3.41
C ILE A 91 0.82 -3.88 -2.52
N THR A 92 -0.21 -3.26 -3.11
CA THR A 92 -1.39 -2.79 -2.37
C THR A 92 -2.03 -3.91 -1.56
N ARG A 93 -2.30 -5.08 -2.16
CA ARG A 93 -2.88 -6.24 -1.45
C ARG A 93 -2.04 -6.70 -0.27
N LYS A 94 -0.72 -6.75 -0.42
CA LYS A 94 0.19 -7.14 0.67
C LYS A 94 0.08 -6.17 1.84
N LEU A 95 0.07 -4.86 1.57
CA LEU A 95 0.02 -3.84 2.61
C LEU A 95 -1.34 -3.78 3.30
N THR A 96 -2.44 -3.86 2.56
CA THR A 96 -3.79 -3.88 3.16
C THR A 96 -4.01 -5.15 4.00
N ALA A 97 -3.53 -6.30 3.54
CA ALA A 97 -3.53 -7.53 4.35
C ALA A 97 -2.71 -7.37 5.64
N GLY A 98 -1.56 -6.68 5.58
CA GLY A 98 -0.75 -6.35 6.75
C GLY A 98 -1.49 -5.46 7.75
N VAL A 99 -2.20 -4.43 7.29
CA VAL A 99 -3.01 -3.56 8.15
C VAL A 99 -4.16 -4.35 8.80
N ASN A 100 -4.87 -5.18 8.02
CA ASN A 100 -5.92 -6.07 8.56
C ASN A 100 -5.38 -6.99 9.65
N PHE A 101 -4.22 -7.60 9.42
CA PHE A 101 -3.55 -8.43 10.42
C PHE A 101 -3.24 -7.64 11.69
N LEU A 102 -2.73 -6.41 11.56
CA LEU A 102 -2.42 -5.57 12.72
C LEU A 102 -3.66 -5.14 13.49
N LEU A 103 -4.76 -4.80 12.82
CA LEU A 103 -6.04 -4.50 13.49
C LEU A 103 -6.50 -5.70 14.32
N LYS A 104 -6.51 -6.90 13.73
CA LYS A 104 -6.88 -8.14 14.44
C LYS A 104 -5.93 -8.44 15.60
N LYS A 105 -4.62 -8.28 15.40
CA LYS A 105 -3.60 -8.54 16.43
C LYS A 105 -3.78 -7.63 17.66
N ASN A 106 -4.26 -6.41 17.48
CA ASN A 106 -4.50 -5.46 18.57
C ASN A 106 -5.94 -5.48 19.09
N GLY A 107 -6.72 -6.53 18.78
CA GLY A 107 -8.07 -6.70 19.31
C GLY A 107 -9.09 -5.67 18.80
N ILE A 108 -8.80 -5.01 17.68
CA ILE A 108 -9.70 -4.01 17.10
C ILE A 108 -10.83 -4.69 16.35
N GLU A 109 -12.06 -4.32 16.68
CA GLU A 109 -13.24 -4.73 15.93
C GLU A 109 -13.37 -3.85 14.68
N VAL A 110 -13.50 -4.47 13.52
CA VAL A 110 -13.67 -3.78 12.24
C VAL A 110 -15.12 -3.94 11.80
N ILE A 111 -15.80 -2.82 11.56
CA ILE A 111 -17.22 -2.73 11.19
C ILE A 111 -17.35 -2.17 9.77
#